data_AF-A0A6M2B645-F1
#
_entry.id   AF-A0A6M2B645-F1
#
_cell.length_a   1.000
_cell.length_b   1.000
_cell.length_c   1.000
_cell.angle_alpha   90.00
_cell.angle_beta   90.00
_cell.angle_gamma   90.00
#
_symmetry.space_group_name_H-M   'P 1'
#
loop_
_entity.id
_entity.type
_entity.pdbx_description
1 polymer ?
#
loop_
_entity_poly.entity_id
_entity_poly.type
_entity_poly.pdbx_seq_one_letter_code
_entity_poly.pdbx_strand_id
1 'polypeptide(L)'
;MTESNSATFRERLTVLAQSLQLAPQVAENQVLDRMALSFRKLLNFLAEDNNLTQSVFLLPPEGPETQAMLTAVISKNLAFSQQDKLFRNDIPAELLAQCFTGMLVQLAHQAASPAQRHQNSLACAKLFCEGVWLRE
;
A
#
# COMPACT_ATOMS: atom_id res chain seq x y z
N MET A 1 -19.55 -20.40 -1.12
CA MET A 1 -19.81 -19.03 -0.64
C MET A 1 -18.53 -18.24 -0.34
N THR A 2 -17.42 -18.89 0.03
CA THR A 2 -16.12 -18.26 0.31
C THR A 2 -15.42 -17.67 -0.93
N GLU A 3 -15.40 -18.37 -2.08
CA GLU A 3 -14.73 -17.87 -3.30
C GLU A 3 -15.29 -16.53 -3.81
N SER A 4 -16.61 -16.32 -3.70
CA SER A 4 -17.23 -15.05 -4.07
C SER A 4 -16.74 -13.89 -3.21
N ASN A 5 -16.50 -14.13 -1.92
CA ASN A 5 -16.03 -13.09 -1.00
C ASN A 5 -14.56 -12.76 -1.24
N SER A 6 -13.74 -13.77 -1.52
CA SER A 6 -12.33 -13.59 -1.89
C SER A 6 -12.18 -12.80 -3.19
N ALA A 7 -12.96 -13.13 -4.22
CA ALA A 7 -12.95 -12.41 -5.49
C ALA A 7 -13.37 -10.94 -5.30
N THR A 8 -14.46 -10.68 -4.58
CA THR A 8 -14.92 -9.31 -4.28
C THR A 8 -13.90 -8.54 -3.43
N PHE A 9 -13.23 -9.19 -2.46
CA PHE A 9 -12.16 -8.55 -1.68
C PHE A 9 -11.01 -8.10 -2.59
N ARG A 10 -10.52 -9.00 -3.46
CA ARG A 10 -9.43 -8.72 -4.40
C ARG A 10 -9.80 -7.61 -5.37
N GLU A 11 -11.02 -7.61 -5.88
CA GLU A 11 -11.54 -6.56 -6.75
C GLU A 11 -11.57 -5.20 -6.05
N ARG A 12 -12.17 -5.12 -4.86
CA ARG A 12 -12.23 -3.87 -4.07
C ARG A 12 -10.84 -3.36 -3.70
N LEU A 13 -9.93 -4.25 -3.32
CA LEU A 13 -8.54 -3.91 -3.02
C LEU A 13 -7.82 -3.38 -4.27
N THR A 14 -8.03 -4.00 -5.43
CA THR A 14 -7.47 -3.56 -6.72
C THR A 14 -7.95 -2.17 -7.08
N VAL A 15 -9.27 -1.95 -7.06
CA VAL A 15 -9.88 -0.64 -7.37
C VAL A 15 -9.36 0.43 -6.41
N LEU A 16 -9.29 0.11 -5.12
CA LEU A 16 -8.73 1.02 -4.13
C LEU A 16 -7.27 1.36 -4.46
N ALA A 17 -6.42 0.36 -4.67
CA ALA A 17 -5.00 0.56 -4.96
C ALA A 17 -4.78 1.37 -6.26
N GLN A 18 -5.56 1.13 -7.31
CA GLN A 18 -5.52 1.91 -8.55
C GLN A 18 -5.90 3.39 -8.31
N SER A 19 -6.91 3.64 -7.48
CA SER A 19 -7.34 5.01 -7.13
C SER A 19 -6.30 5.81 -6.33
N LEU A 20 -5.24 5.15 -5.84
CA LEU A 20 -4.15 5.76 -5.08
C LEU A 20 -2.97 6.19 -5.96
N GLN A 21 -3.05 6.04 -7.29
CA GLN A 21 -2.05 6.60 -8.20
C GLN A 21 -1.91 8.11 -7.96
N LEU A 22 -0.69 8.59 -7.74
CA LEU A 22 -0.43 10.01 -7.57
C LEU A 22 -0.51 10.70 -8.95
N ALA A 23 -1.12 11.88 -8.99
CA ALA A 23 -1.15 12.68 -10.20
C ALA A 23 0.27 13.20 -10.53
N PRO A 24 0.63 13.32 -11.82
CA PRO A 24 1.96 13.79 -12.25
C PRO A 24 2.35 15.17 -11.68
N GLN A 25 1.33 16.01 -11.49
CA GLN A 25 1.47 17.43 -11.13
C GLN A 25 1.37 17.66 -9.61
N VAL A 26 1.46 16.61 -8.79
CA VAL A 26 1.41 16.76 -7.33
C VAL A 26 2.59 17.64 -6.89
N ALA A 27 2.31 18.70 -6.15
CA ALA A 27 3.36 19.54 -5.58
C ALA A 27 4.25 18.70 -4.66
N GLU A 28 5.58 18.86 -4.74
CA GLU A 28 6.54 18.05 -4.00
C GLU A 28 6.24 18.02 -2.50
N ASN A 29 5.84 19.17 -1.94
CA ASN A 29 5.46 19.30 -0.53
C ASN A 29 4.18 18.53 -0.13
N GLN A 30 3.43 18.00 -1.09
CA GLN A 30 2.23 17.18 -0.86
C GLN A 30 2.48 15.69 -1.06
N VAL A 31 3.63 15.29 -1.62
CA VAL A 31 3.92 13.88 -1.93
C VAL A 31 3.83 12.99 -0.70
N LEU A 32 4.41 13.45 0.42
CA LEU A 32 4.39 12.72 1.69
C LEU A 32 2.97 12.54 2.22
N ASP A 33 2.14 13.59 2.18
CA ASP A 33 0.75 13.53 2.61
C ASP A 33 -0.08 12.59 1.74
N ARG A 34 0.16 12.58 0.43
CA ARG A 34 -0.49 11.66 -0.51
C ARG A 34 -0.08 10.21 -0.25
N MET A 35 1.21 9.97 0.00
CA MET A 35 1.70 8.64 0.34
C MET A 35 1.13 8.14 1.68
N ALA A 36 1.06 9.01 2.69
CA ALA A 36 0.43 8.69 3.97
C ALA A 36 -1.05 8.37 3.80
N LEU A 37 -1.77 9.14 2.96
CA LEU A 37 -3.15 8.85 2.64
C LEU A 37 -3.32 7.47 1.97
N SER A 38 -2.41 7.08 1.08
CA SER A 38 -2.39 5.76 0.44
C SER A 38 -2.26 4.63 1.46
N PHE A 39 -1.25 4.69 2.34
CA PHE A 39 -1.10 3.72 3.44
C PHE A 39 -2.36 3.68 4.33
N ARG A 40 -2.88 4.84 4.74
CA ARG A 40 -4.04 4.91 5.63
C ARG A 40 -5.29 4.27 5.01
N LYS A 41 -5.56 4.55 3.73
CA LYS A 41 -6.71 3.98 3.02
C LYS A 41 -6.62 2.46 2.93
N LEU A 42 -5.45 1.92 2.60
CA LEU A 42 -5.23 0.47 2.52
C LEU A 42 -5.31 -0.20 3.90
N LEU A 43 -4.69 0.39 4.93
CA LEU A 43 -4.78 -0.13 6.30
C LEU A 43 -6.20 -0.07 6.85
N ASN A 44 -6.98 0.95 6.49
CA ASN A 44 -8.39 1.02 6.87
C ASN A 44 -9.20 -0.08 6.18
N PHE A 45 -9.01 -0.28 4.87
CA PHE A 45 -9.67 -1.35 4.13
C PHE A 45 -9.38 -2.73 4.74
N LEU A 46 -8.10 -3.00 5.06
CA LEU A 46 -7.68 -4.24 5.70
C LEU A 46 -8.24 -4.42 7.11
N ALA A 47 -8.66 -3.35 7.78
CA ALA A 47 -9.27 -3.39 9.10
C ALA A 47 -10.82 -3.45 9.07
N GLU A 48 -11.46 -3.36 7.90
CA GLU A 48 -12.93 -3.42 7.77
C GLU A 48 -13.48 -4.79 8.18
N ASP A 49 -12.81 -5.87 7.78
CA ASP A 49 -13.15 -7.23 8.14
C ASP A 49 -11.87 -8.03 8.43
N ASN A 50 -11.57 -8.22 9.71
CA ASN A 50 -10.36 -8.93 10.12
C ASN A 50 -10.37 -10.40 9.67
N ASN A 51 -11.52 -11.08 9.65
CA ASN A 51 -11.57 -12.48 9.25
C ASN A 51 -11.23 -12.63 7.77
N LEU A 52 -11.80 -11.76 6.94
CA LEU A 52 -11.56 -11.78 5.51
C LEU A 52 -10.13 -11.35 5.16
N THR A 53 -9.59 -10.33 5.84
CA THR A 53 -8.18 -9.94 5.71
C THR A 53 -7.24 -11.08 6.10
N GLN A 54 -7.52 -11.79 7.21
CA GLN A 54 -6.71 -12.94 7.60
C GLN A 54 -6.73 -14.02 6.53
N SER A 55 -7.91 -14.44 6.05
CA SER A 55 -8.01 -15.57 5.12
C SER A 55 -7.59 -15.24 3.69
N VAL A 56 -7.83 -14.03 3.20
CA VAL A 56 -7.62 -13.65 1.78
C VAL A 56 -6.30 -12.91 1.57
N PHE A 57 -5.86 -12.10 2.54
CA PHE A 57 -4.68 -11.25 2.38
C PHE A 57 -3.45 -11.77 3.14
N LEU A 58 -3.61 -12.34 4.34
CA LEU A 58 -2.46 -12.66 5.21
C LEU A 58 -2.06 -14.14 5.17
N LEU A 59 -3.02 -15.06 5.18
CA LEU A 59 -2.76 -16.48 5.37
C LEU A 59 -2.86 -17.29 4.06
N PRO A 60 -2.09 -18.39 3.93
CA PRO A 60 -2.29 -19.35 2.84
C PRO A 60 -3.68 -20.00 2.90
N PRO A 61 -4.23 -20.46 1.74
CA PRO A 61 -3.58 -20.49 0.43
C PRO A 61 -3.66 -19.18 -0.36
N GLU A 62 -4.55 -18.27 0.00
CA GLU A 62 -4.87 -17.10 -0.83
C GLU A 62 -3.93 -15.90 -0.62
N GLY A 63 -3.43 -15.71 0.61
CA GLY A 63 -2.63 -14.54 1.00
C GLY A 63 -1.49 -14.22 0.04
N PRO A 64 -0.60 -15.18 -0.30
CA PRO A 64 0.51 -14.92 -1.22
C PRO A 64 0.06 -14.41 -2.60
N GLU A 65 -1.02 -14.96 -3.15
CA GLU A 65 -1.56 -14.54 -4.45
C GLU A 65 -2.14 -13.11 -4.37
N THR A 66 -2.91 -12.82 -3.33
CA THR A 66 -3.50 -11.49 -3.12
C THR A 66 -2.43 -10.43 -2.89
N GLN A 67 -1.36 -10.73 -2.14
CA GLN A 67 -0.23 -9.82 -1.91
C GLN A 67 0.56 -9.57 -3.20
N ALA A 68 0.78 -10.60 -4.02
CA ALA A 68 1.42 -10.46 -5.33
C ALA A 68 0.57 -9.59 -6.28
N MET A 69 -0.74 -9.78 -6.28
CA MET A 69 -1.68 -8.94 -7.03
C MET A 69 -1.62 -7.47 -6.58
N LEU A 70 -1.66 -7.19 -5.27
CA LEU A 70 -1.52 -5.83 -4.76
C LEU A 70 -0.17 -5.21 -5.18
N THR A 71 0.91 -5.97 -5.05
CA THR A 71 2.26 -5.54 -5.45
C THR A 71 2.32 -5.16 -6.93
N ALA A 72 1.69 -5.95 -7.81
CA ALA A 72 1.63 -5.63 -9.24
C ALA A 72 0.87 -4.33 -9.52
N VAL A 73 -0.21 -4.05 -8.79
CA VAL A 73 -0.96 -2.78 -8.92
C VAL A 73 -0.13 -1.59 -8.42
N ILE A 74 0.49 -1.71 -7.24
CA ILE A 74 1.34 -0.65 -6.68
C ILE A 74 2.55 -0.39 -7.58
N SER A 75 3.17 -1.43 -8.15
CA SER A 75 4.28 -1.31 -9.10
C SER A 75 3.90 -0.44 -10.31
N LYS A 76 2.71 -0.63 -10.87
CA LYS A 76 2.20 0.22 -11.98
C LYS A 76 2.04 1.69 -11.56
N ASN A 77 1.52 1.95 -10.36
CA ASN A 77 1.38 3.32 -9.84
C ASN A 77 2.74 4.00 -9.64
N LEU A 78 3.71 3.26 -9.11
CA LEU A 78 5.07 3.76 -8.87
C LEU A 78 5.82 3.99 -10.18
N ALA A 79 5.72 3.06 -11.15
CA ALA A 79 6.30 3.21 -12.47
C ALA A 79 5.77 4.46 -13.20
N PHE A 80 4.46 4.71 -13.11
CA PHE A 80 3.86 5.95 -13.63
C PHE A 80 4.47 7.19 -12.96
N SER A 81 4.56 7.19 -11.63
CA SER A 81 5.16 8.31 -10.88
C SER A 81 6.66 8.51 -11.19
N GLN A 82 7.39 7.44 -11.53
CA GLN A 82 8.79 7.52 -11.97
C GLN A 82 8.93 8.12 -13.38
N GLN A 83 7.99 7.84 -14.30
CA GLN A 83 8.00 8.43 -15.64
C GLN A 83 7.90 9.95 -15.60
N ASP A 84 7.13 10.48 -14.64
CA ASP A 84 6.96 11.91 -14.40
C ASP A 84 8.03 12.49 -13.46
N LYS A 85 9.07 11.72 -13.12
CA LYS A 85 10.18 12.09 -12.23
C LYS A 85 9.76 12.47 -10.80
N LEU A 86 8.54 12.13 -10.39
CA LEU A 86 8.05 12.36 -9.04
C LEU A 86 8.76 11.45 -8.03
N PHE A 87 9.09 10.22 -8.43
CA PHE A 87 9.88 9.29 -7.63
C PHE A 87 11.21 8.94 -8.29
N ARG A 88 12.19 8.62 -7.45
CA ARG A 88 13.49 8.10 -7.87
C ARG A 88 13.33 6.90 -8.79
N ASN A 89 14.11 6.84 -9.87
CA ASN A 89 14.05 5.78 -10.87
C ASN A 89 15.29 4.89 -10.92
N ASP A 90 16.24 5.10 -9.99
CA ASP A 90 17.40 4.25 -9.78
C ASP A 90 17.05 2.93 -9.06
N ILE A 91 15.89 2.89 -8.38
CA ILE A 91 15.31 1.67 -7.82
C ILE A 91 14.12 1.23 -8.70
N PRO A 92 14.07 -0.05 -9.13
CA PRO A 92 12.94 -0.55 -9.90
C PRO A 92 11.60 -0.39 -9.15
N ALA A 93 10.55 0.06 -9.86
CA ALA A 93 9.21 0.21 -9.31
C ALA A 93 8.67 -1.06 -8.64
N GLU A 94 9.03 -2.24 -9.19
CA GLU A 94 8.64 -3.53 -8.62
C GLU A 94 9.23 -3.74 -7.22
N LEU A 95 10.51 -3.44 -7.04
CA LEU A 95 11.16 -3.57 -5.73
C LEU A 95 10.57 -2.58 -4.71
N LEU A 96 10.32 -1.35 -5.13
CA LEU A 96 9.64 -0.36 -4.29
C LEU A 96 8.22 -0.84 -3.90
N ALA A 97 7.48 -1.43 -4.84
CA ALA A 97 6.15 -1.96 -4.57
C ALA A 97 6.18 -3.14 -3.60
N GLN A 98 7.17 -4.03 -3.70
CA GLN A 98 7.37 -5.12 -2.74
C GLN A 98 7.61 -4.58 -1.33
N CYS A 99 8.47 -3.56 -1.17
CA CYS A 99 8.69 -2.90 0.11
C CYS A 99 7.42 -2.21 0.65
N PHE A 100 6.67 -1.52 -0.21
CA PHE A 100 5.40 -0.89 0.15
C PHE A 100 4.38 -1.92 0.66
N THR A 101 4.17 -2.99 -0.10
CA THR A 101 3.27 -4.08 0.28
C THR A 101 3.74 -4.77 1.56
N GLY A 102 5.05 -5.00 1.73
CA GLY A 102 5.61 -5.61 2.93
C GLY A 102 5.33 -4.82 4.20
N MET A 103 5.44 -3.48 4.16
CA MET A 103 5.05 -2.63 5.28
C MET A 103 3.55 -2.75 5.60
N LEU A 104 2.70 -2.80 4.59
CA LEU A 104 1.26 -3.01 4.79
C LEU A 104 0.95 -4.36 5.41
N VAL A 105 1.54 -5.44 4.90
CA VAL A 105 1.36 -6.81 5.41
C VAL A 105 1.78 -6.87 6.87
N GLN A 106 2.94 -6.33 7.21
CA GLN A 106 3.44 -6.32 8.59
C GLN A 106 2.49 -5.61 9.54
N LEU A 107 1.93 -4.46 9.13
CA LEU A 107 0.99 -3.70 9.94
C LEU A 107 -0.41 -4.33 10.00
N ALA A 108 -0.82 -5.03 8.95
CA ALA A 108 -2.11 -5.72 8.87
C ALA A 108 -2.18 -6.95 9.79
N HIS A 109 -1.04 -7.56 10.14
CA HIS A 109 -0.98 -8.60 11.16
C HIS A 109 -1.33 -8.11 12.57
N GLN A 110 -1.28 -6.80 12.81
CA GLN A 110 -1.52 -6.20 14.12
C GLN A 110 -2.86 -5.47 14.14
N ALA A 111 -3.73 -5.83 15.06
CA ALA A 111 -4.93 -5.04 15.32
C ALA A 111 -4.53 -3.63 15.78
N ALA A 112 -4.99 -2.61 15.06
CA ALA A 112 -4.68 -1.22 15.35
C ALA A 112 -5.97 -0.38 15.32
N SER A 113 -6.12 0.51 16.30
CA SER A 113 -7.19 1.51 16.29
C SER A 113 -7.07 2.48 15.10
N PRO A 114 -8.14 3.19 14.71
CA PRO A 114 -8.06 4.20 13.65
C PRO A 114 -6.96 5.25 13.86
N ALA A 115 -6.76 5.68 15.12
CA ALA A 115 -5.70 6.61 15.48
C ALA A 115 -4.30 6.03 15.25
N GLN A 116 -4.07 4.78 15.66
CA GLN A 116 -2.81 4.08 15.41
C GLN A 116 -2.55 3.87 13.91
N ARG A 117 -3.56 3.47 13.13
CA ARG A 117 -3.41 3.34 11.65
C ARG A 117 -3.04 4.66 11.00
N HIS A 118 -3.59 5.78 11.49
CA HIS A 118 -3.18 7.10 11.03
C HIS A 118 -1.71 7.40 11.35
N GLN A 119 -1.26 7.17 12.59
CA GLN A 119 0.14 7.38 12.97
C GLN A 119 1.09 6.48 12.16
N ASN A 120 0.76 5.20 12.02
CA ASN A 120 1.53 4.25 11.23
C ASN A 120 1.62 4.68 9.75
N SER A 121 0.54 5.22 9.18
CA SER A 121 0.55 5.70 7.80
C SER A 121 1.51 6.87 7.57
N LEU A 122 1.65 7.77 8.55
CA LEU A 122 2.60 8.88 8.49
C LEU A 122 4.05 8.36 8.58
N ALA A 123 4.30 7.41 9.49
CA ALA A 123 5.61 6.79 9.63
C ALA A 123 6.01 6.01 8.37
N CYS A 124 5.11 5.21 7.81
CA CYS A 124 5.35 4.48 6.56
C CYS A 124 5.63 5.43 5.39
N ALA A 125 4.91 6.54 5.27
CA ALA A 125 5.16 7.53 4.22
C ALA A 125 6.56 8.13 4.33
N LYS A 126 6.99 8.51 5.53
CA LYS A 126 8.36 8.99 5.79
C LYS A 126 9.40 7.94 5.43
N LEU A 127 9.26 6.72 5.95
CA LEU A 127 10.19 5.63 5.66
C LEU A 127 10.27 5.33 4.16
N PHE A 128 9.15 5.40 3.46
CA PHE A 128 9.08 5.10 2.04
C PHE A 128 9.64 6.22 1.15
N CYS A 129 9.31 7.48 1.45
CA CYS A 129 9.70 8.62 0.62
C CYS A 129 11.07 9.20 1.01
N GLU A 130 11.42 9.22 2.29
CA GLU A 130 12.62 9.85 2.83
C GLU A 130 13.68 8.81 3.23
N GLY A 131 13.26 7.60 3.61
CA GLY A 131 14.15 6.54 4.11
C GLY A 131 14.29 6.53 5.63
N VAL A 132 15.22 5.70 6.14
CA VAL A 132 15.46 5.52 7.59
C VAL A 132 16.47 6.53 8.14
N TRP A 133 17.46 6.90 7.34
CA TRP A 133 18.55 7.77 7.77
C TRP A 133 18.21 9.22 7.47
N LEU A 134 18.10 10.04 8.52
CA LEU A 134 18.03 11.50 8.37
C LEU A 134 19.44 12.01 7.99
N ARG A 135 19.66 12.41 6.74
CA ARG A 135 20.83 13.24 6.40
C ARG A 135 20.40 14.68 6.62
N GLU A 136 20.86 15.27 7.72
CA GLU A 136 20.84 16.72 7.92
C GLU A 136 21.63 17.41 6.80
#